data_AF-A0A1S9CTX7-F1
#
_entry.id   AF-A0A1S9CTX7-F1
#
_cell.length_a   1.000
_cell.length_b   1.000
_cell.length_c   1.000
_cell.angle_alpha   90.00
_cell.angle_beta   90.00
_cell.angle_gamma   90.00
#
_symmetry.space_group_name_H-M   'P 1'
#
loop_
_entity.id
_entity.type
_entity.pdbx_description
1 polymer ?
#
loop_
_entity_poly.entity_id
_entity_poly.type
_entity_poly.pdbx_seq_one_letter_code
_entity_poly.pdbx_strand_id
1 'polypeptide(L)'
;MICSPFIFFKKNNANTLLVKILDDTRQIGQYIALYYFIYFSNTLRFLINFAFLAALDKVLALLVLISLPLYYICASRSFKKLEHYSNKEREKFDILSNSIINKLSNIKTIKSFGKEDMFSKHFEIELDDWYKEERKIKIWQEINMIVKNFISKAKTTDSYAI
;
A
#
# COMPACT_ATOMS: atom_id res chain seq x y z
N MET A 1 -26.41 -18.25 11.46
CA MET A 1 -26.12 -17.88 12.86
C MET A 1 -26.40 -16.39 13.00
N ILE A 2 -27.62 -16.04 13.40
CA ILE A 2 -28.08 -14.64 13.45
C ILE A 2 -27.59 -14.06 14.78
N CYS A 3 -26.61 -13.17 14.73
CA CYS A 3 -26.09 -12.50 15.91
C CYS A 3 -27.18 -11.56 16.45
N SER A 4 -27.63 -11.76 17.69
CA SER A 4 -28.56 -10.85 18.36
C SER A 4 -27.94 -9.45 18.42
N PRO A 5 -28.69 -8.38 18.06
CA PRO A 5 -28.18 -7.00 18.04
C PRO A 5 -27.57 -6.60 19.39
N PHE A 6 -28.09 -7.13 20.50
CA PHE A 6 -27.60 -6.85 21.83
C PHE A 6 -26.17 -7.38 22.09
N ILE A 7 -25.85 -8.58 21.61
CA ILE A 7 -24.50 -9.17 21.74
C ILE A 7 -23.50 -8.40 20.88
N PHE A 8 -23.93 -7.91 19.71
CA PHE A 8 -23.09 -7.11 18.82
C PHE A 8 -22.71 -5.75 19.42
N PHE A 9 -23.67 -5.01 19.99
CA PHE A 9 -23.41 -3.71 20.62
C PHE A 9 -22.69 -3.81 21.98
N LYS A 10 -22.80 -4.95 22.69
CA LYS A 10 -22.00 -5.21 23.89
C LYS A 10 -20.54 -5.54 23.56
N LYS A 11 -20.28 -6.15 22.41
CA LYS A 11 -18.94 -6.55 21.96
C LYS A 11 -18.18 -5.43 21.23
N ASN A 12 -18.90 -4.52 20.56
CA ASN A 12 -18.31 -3.40 19.82
C ASN A 12 -18.67 -2.07 20.50
N ASN A 13 -17.66 -1.34 20.98
CA ASN A 13 -17.87 -0.01 21.55
C ASN A 13 -18.52 0.94 20.52
N ALA A 14 -19.47 1.77 20.98
CA ALA A 14 -20.14 2.76 20.14
C ALA A 14 -19.15 3.67 19.39
N ASN A 15 -18.04 4.02 20.06
CA ASN A 15 -16.97 4.81 19.46
C ASN A 15 -16.27 4.09 18.30
N THR A 16 -16.00 2.78 18.43
CA THR A 16 -15.39 1.97 17.36
C THR A 16 -16.30 1.86 16.15
N LEU A 17 -17.62 1.76 16.36
CA LEU A 17 -18.61 1.75 15.29
C LEU A 17 -18.68 3.12 14.58
N LEU A 18 -18.66 4.22 15.34
CA LEU A 18 -18.62 5.57 14.79
C LEU A 18 -17.36 5.80 13.95
N VAL A 19 -16.19 5.44 14.45
CA VAL A 19 -14.92 5.55 13.71
C VAL A 19 -14.97 4.74 12.41
N LYS A 20 -15.43 3.48 12.46
CA LYS A 20 -15.62 2.68 11.22
C LYS A 20 -16.58 3.33 10.24
N ILE A 21 -17.74 3.80 10.70
CA ILE A 21 -18.73 4.42 9.83
C ILE A 21 -18.17 5.70 9.19
N LEU A 22 -17.46 6.52 9.97
CA LEU A 22 -16.92 7.79 9.47
C LEU A 22 -15.71 7.56 8.55
N ASP A 23 -14.70 6.81 8.99
CA ASP A 23 -13.45 6.63 8.26
C ASP A 23 -13.57 5.64 7.11
N ASP A 24 -14.24 4.49 7.29
CA ASP A 24 -14.34 3.48 6.23
C ASP A 24 -15.26 4.00 5.11
N THR A 25 -16.38 4.63 5.45
CA THR A 25 -17.30 5.18 4.43
C THR A 25 -16.65 6.33 3.68
N ARG A 26 -15.87 7.19 4.35
CA ARG A 26 -15.12 8.27 3.69
C ARG A 26 -14.07 7.71 2.74
N GLN A 27 -13.29 6.72 3.17
CA GLN A 27 -12.29 6.07 2.31
C GLN A 27 -12.95 5.41 1.10
N ILE A 28 -13.98 4.59 1.32
CA ILE A 28 -14.72 3.91 0.24
C ILE A 28 -15.32 4.93 -0.73
N GLY A 29 -15.93 6.00 -0.21
CA GLY A 29 -16.48 7.08 -1.02
C GLY A 29 -15.43 7.75 -1.91
N GLN A 30 -14.26 8.08 -1.35
CA GLN A 30 -13.15 8.65 -2.12
C GLN A 30 -12.61 7.66 -3.17
N TYR A 31 -12.51 6.38 -2.82
CA TYR A 31 -12.06 5.36 -3.74
C TYR A 31 -13.01 5.20 -4.94
N ILE A 32 -14.31 5.13 -4.69
CA ILE A 32 -15.33 4.98 -5.74
C ILE A 32 -15.39 6.24 -6.61
N ALA A 33 -15.44 7.43 -6.02
CA ALA A 33 -15.62 8.67 -6.77
C ALA A 33 -14.46 8.95 -7.74
N LEU A 34 -13.22 8.68 -7.33
CA LEU A 34 -12.03 9.01 -8.12
C LEU A 34 -11.58 7.85 -9.00
N TYR A 35 -11.39 6.67 -8.44
CA TYR A 35 -10.71 5.59 -9.16
C TYR A 35 -11.64 4.88 -10.14
N TYR A 36 -12.92 4.70 -9.80
CA TYR A 36 -13.84 3.99 -10.68
C TYR A 36 -13.95 4.66 -12.06
N PHE A 37 -14.13 5.99 -12.07
CA PHE A 37 -14.21 6.76 -13.32
C PHE A 37 -12.91 6.68 -14.14
N ILE A 38 -11.76 6.80 -13.48
CA ILE A 38 -10.45 6.71 -14.13
C ILE A 38 -10.24 5.33 -14.76
N TYR A 39 -10.53 4.25 -14.02
CA TYR A 39 -10.40 2.88 -14.53
C TYR A 39 -11.32 2.64 -15.73
N PHE A 40 -12.57 3.09 -15.64
CA PHE A 40 -13.54 2.95 -16.73
C PHE A 40 -13.09 3.70 -17.99
N SER A 41 -12.70 4.97 -17.84
CA SER A 41 -12.20 5.80 -18.95
C SER A 41 -10.94 5.22 -19.59
N ASN A 42 -9.99 4.76 -18.79
CA ASN A 42 -8.75 4.14 -19.30
C ASN A 42 -9.02 2.82 -20.03
N THR A 43 -9.96 2.02 -19.53
CA THR A 43 -10.34 0.76 -20.19
C THR A 43 -10.97 1.03 -21.56
N LEU A 44 -11.89 1.99 -21.65
CA LEU A 44 -12.49 2.38 -22.94
C LEU A 44 -11.43 2.93 -23.90
N ARG A 45 -10.54 3.81 -23.43
CA ARG A 45 -9.44 4.34 -24.23
C ARG A 45 -8.55 3.21 -24.76
N PHE A 46 -8.20 2.25 -23.92
CA PHE A 46 -7.40 1.10 -24.34
C PHE A 46 -8.09 0.29 -25.43
N LEU A 47 -9.38 -0.03 -25.28
CA LEU A 47 -10.14 -0.79 -26.27
C LEU A 47 -10.22 -0.08 -27.62
N ILE A 48 -10.48 1.23 -27.62
CA ILE A 48 -10.54 2.03 -28.86
C ILE A 48 -9.18 2.06 -29.56
N ASN A 49 -8.10 2.33 -28.81
CA ASN A 49 -6.74 2.35 -29.36
C ASN A 49 -6.34 0.96 -29.90
N PHE A 50 -6.67 -0.11 -29.19
CA PHE A 50 -6.37 -1.47 -29.62
C PHE A 50 -7.15 -1.86 -30.88
N ALA A 51 -8.45 -1.52 -30.96
CA ALA A 51 -9.27 -1.77 -32.14
C ALA A 51 -8.73 -1.02 -33.37
N PHE A 52 -8.32 0.24 -33.19
CA PHE A 52 -7.69 1.03 -34.24
C PHE A 52 -6.36 0.42 -34.70
N LEU A 53 -5.51 -0.01 -33.76
CA LEU A 53 -4.23 -0.66 -34.06
C LEU A 53 -4.43 -1.99 -34.82
N ALA A 54 -5.40 -2.81 -34.40
CA ALA A 54 -5.69 -4.09 -35.03
C ALA A 54 -6.26 -3.96 -36.45
N ALA A 55 -6.93 -2.83 -36.75
CA ALA A 55 -7.39 -2.52 -38.10
C ALA A 55 -6.25 -2.10 -39.04
N LEU A 56 -5.22 -1.43 -38.51
CA LEU A 56 -4.04 -1.01 -39.27
C LEU A 56 -3.08 -2.17 -39.54
N ASP A 57 -2.67 -2.88 -38.49
CA ASP A 57 -1.70 -3.97 -38.59
C ASP A 57 -1.98 -5.07 -37.56
N LYS A 58 -2.30 -6.26 -38.07
CA LYS A 58 -2.60 -7.45 -37.26
C LYS A 58 -1.36 -8.02 -36.57
N VAL A 59 -0.16 -7.84 -37.14
CA VAL A 59 1.10 -8.34 -36.58
C VAL A 59 1.46 -7.52 -35.34
N LEU A 60 1.36 -6.19 -35.41
CA LEU A 60 1.59 -5.31 -34.25
C LEU A 60 0.57 -5.56 -33.13
N ALA A 61 -0.70 -5.76 -33.46
CA ALA A 61 -1.74 -6.05 -32.47
C ALA A 61 -1.47 -7.34 -31.68
N LEU A 62 -1.00 -8.40 -32.35
CA LEU A 62 -0.58 -9.66 -31.71
C LEU A 62 0.61 -9.46 -30.77
N LEU A 63 1.58 -8.63 -31.15
CA LEU A 63 2.73 -8.31 -30.32
C LEU A 63 2.31 -7.59 -29.03
N VAL A 64 1.37 -6.64 -29.12
CA VAL A 64 0.77 -5.97 -27.95
C VAL A 64 0.04 -6.98 -27.08
N LEU A 65 -0.70 -7.92 -27.66
CA LEU A 65 -1.46 -8.93 -26.93
C LEU A 65 -0.55 -9.89 -26.16
N ILE A 66 0.63 -10.22 -26.70
CA ILE A 66 1.69 -10.99 -26.01
C ILE A 66 2.40 -10.17 -24.92
N SER A 67 2.48 -8.84 -25.09
CA SER A 67 3.11 -7.97 -24.09
C SER A 67 2.28 -7.86 -22.79
N LEU A 68 0.96 -8.00 -22.87
CA LEU A 68 0.04 -7.96 -21.72
C LEU A 68 0.33 -9.04 -20.65
N PRO A 69 0.40 -10.35 -20.98
CA PRO A 69 0.71 -11.37 -19.99
C PRO A 69 2.13 -11.21 -19.44
N LEU A 70 3.09 -10.78 -20.27
CA LEU A 70 4.45 -10.50 -19.82
C LEU A 70 4.46 -9.37 -18.76
N TYR A 71 3.76 -8.27 -19.05
CA TYR A 71 3.59 -7.16 -18.11
C TYR A 71 2.90 -7.60 -16.83
N TYR A 72 1.81 -8.38 -16.91
CA TYR A 72 1.08 -8.89 -15.76
C TYR A 72 1.95 -9.77 -14.85
N ILE A 73 2.77 -10.65 -15.43
CA ILE A 73 3.68 -11.51 -14.67
C ILE A 73 4.74 -10.67 -13.94
N CYS A 74 5.34 -9.68 -14.61
CA CYS A 74 6.32 -8.78 -13.99
C CYS A 74 5.70 -7.92 -12.87
N ALA A 75 4.52 -7.35 -13.13
CA ALA A 75 3.80 -6.52 -12.18
C ALA A 75 3.37 -7.33 -10.95
N SER A 76 2.75 -8.50 -11.14
CA SER A 76 2.26 -9.35 -10.04
C SER A 76 3.38 -9.81 -9.10
N ARG A 77 4.56 -10.16 -9.64
CA ARG A 77 5.73 -10.48 -8.81
C ARG A 77 6.20 -9.28 -7.98
N SER A 78 6.16 -8.09 -8.56
CA SER A 78 6.55 -6.85 -7.86
C SER A 78 5.55 -6.50 -6.75
N PHE A 79 4.24 -6.60 -7.04
CA PHE A 79 3.18 -6.40 -6.06
C PHE A 79 3.27 -7.38 -4.89
N LYS A 80 3.43 -8.68 -5.15
CA LYS A 80 3.56 -9.69 -4.09
C LYS A 80 4.75 -9.44 -3.15
N LYS A 81 5.89 -8.99 -3.70
CA LYS A 81 7.05 -8.62 -2.89
C LYS A 81 6.75 -7.42 -1.99
N LEU A 82 6.15 -6.38 -2.57
CA LEU A 82 5.80 -5.17 -1.82
C LEU A 82 4.80 -5.47 -0.70
N GLU A 83 3.80 -6.30 -0.99
CA GLU A 83 2.81 -6.76 -0.01
C GLU A 83 3.47 -7.53 1.13
N HIS A 84 4.38 -8.47 0.82
CA HIS A 84 5.11 -9.24 1.82
C HIS A 84 5.96 -8.35 2.75
N TYR A 85 6.71 -7.40 2.21
CA TYR A 85 7.49 -6.47 3.03
C TYR A 85 6.59 -5.53 3.85
N SER A 86 5.48 -5.05 3.27
CA SER A 86 4.51 -4.23 3.97
C SER A 86 3.83 -4.96 5.13
N ASN A 87 3.54 -6.26 4.98
CA ASN A 87 3.03 -7.07 6.08
C ASN A 87 4.05 -7.23 7.22
N LYS A 88 5.33 -7.47 6.88
CA LYS A 88 6.40 -7.58 7.88
C LYS A 88 6.67 -6.27 8.61
N GLU A 89 6.66 -5.15 7.90
CA GLU A 89 6.83 -3.84 8.52
C GLU A 89 5.68 -3.52 9.47
N ARG A 90 4.43 -3.78 9.07
CA ARG A 90 3.27 -3.65 9.97
C ARG A 90 3.40 -4.50 11.23
N GLU A 91 3.83 -5.76 11.10
CA GLU A 91 4.06 -6.64 12.26
C GLU A 91 5.11 -6.06 13.22
N LYS A 92 6.23 -5.55 12.70
CA LYS A 92 7.28 -4.90 13.51
C LYS A 92 6.81 -3.59 14.14
N PHE A 93 6.03 -2.81 13.41
CA PHE A 93 5.44 -1.57 13.91
C PHE A 93 4.46 -1.84 15.05
N ASP A 94 3.63 -2.88 14.94
CA ASP A 94 2.70 -3.28 16.00
C ASP A 94 3.45 -3.70 17.28
N ILE A 95 4.55 -4.46 17.15
CA ILE A 95 5.40 -4.83 18.28
C ILE A 95 6.01 -3.59 18.95
N LEU A 96 6.62 -2.71 18.16
CA LEU A 96 7.22 -1.45 18.62
C LEU A 96 6.18 -0.56 19.33
N SER A 97 5.04 -0.33 18.69
CA SER A 97 3.96 0.52 19.21
C SER A 97 3.39 -0.02 20.51
N ASN A 98 3.11 -1.33 20.59
CA ASN A 98 2.64 -1.96 21.83
C ASN A 98 3.69 -1.86 22.95
N SER A 99 4.97 -2.04 22.63
CA SER A 99 6.07 -1.89 23.59
C SER A 99 6.15 -0.48 24.16
N ILE A 100 6.07 0.55 23.31
CA ILE A 100 6.02 1.95 23.73
C ILE A 100 4.82 2.21 24.63
N ILE A 101 3.62 1.82 24.20
CA ILE A 101 2.37 2.07 24.95
C ILE A 101 2.43 1.43 26.33
N ASN A 102 2.92 0.17 26.43
CA ASN A 102 3.07 -0.54 27.70
C ASN A 102 4.10 0.10 28.63
N LYS A 103 5.17 0.67 28.08
CA LYS A 103 6.22 1.32 28.89
C LYS A 103 5.81 2.73 29.31
N LEU A 104 5.10 3.47 28.44
CA LEU A 104 4.52 4.78 28.77
C LEU A 104 3.45 4.68 29.86
N SER A 105 2.59 3.67 29.82
CA SER A 105 1.61 3.44 30.89
C SER A 105 2.28 3.15 32.25
N ASN A 106 3.50 2.63 32.24
CA ASN A 106 4.31 2.31 33.42
C ASN A 106 5.50 3.27 33.64
N ILE A 107 5.47 4.46 33.04
CA ILE A 107 6.62 5.38 33.06
C ILE A 107 7.03 5.81 34.47
N LYS A 108 6.06 5.92 35.40
CA LYS A 108 6.31 6.24 36.82
C LYS A 108 7.15 5.15 37.50
N THR A 109 6.89 3.90 37.17
CA THR A 109 7.61 2.72 37.68
C THR A 109 9.03 2.69 37.12
N ILE A 110 9.20 2.93 35.82
CA ILE A 110 10.54 2.99 35.19
C ILE A 110 11.40 4.08 35.83
N LYS A 111 10.79 5.24 36.10
CA LYS A 111 11.43 6.37 36.77
C LYS A 111 11.77 6.07 38.23
N SER A 112 10.89 5.40 38.98
CA SER A 112 11.18 5.04 40.38
C SER A 112 12.33 4.05 40.53
N PHE A 113 12.57 3.22 39.52
CA PHE A 113 13.71 2.29 39.49
C PHE A 113 14.97 2.88 38.82
N GLY A 114 14.93 4.11 38.30
CA GLY A 114 16.04 4.75 37.60
C GLY A 114 16.51 3.97 36.36
N LYS A 115 15.59 3.28 35.65
CA LYS A 115 15.90 2.40 34.50
C LYS A 115 15.65 3.06 33.13
N GLU A 116 15.71 4.38 33.07
CA GLU A 116 15.45 5.18 31.87
C GLU A 116 16.44 4.84 30.74
N ASP A 117 17.73 4.72 31.05
CA ASP A 117 18.77 4.36 30.07
C ASP A 117 18.58 2.94 29.49
N MET A 118 18.17 1.99 30.34
CA MET A 118 17.88 0.62 29.91
C MET A 118 16.68 0.61 28.96
N PHE A 119 15.63 1.38 29.29
CA PHE A 119 14.49 1.55 28.42
C PHE A 119 14.89 2.15 27.06
N SER A 120 15.67 3.23 27.06
CA SER A 120 16.08 3.91 25.82
C SER A 120 16.89 2.97 24.92
N LYS A 121 17.82 2.20 25.48
CA LYS A 121 18.58 1.21 24.70
C LYS A 121 17.68 0.13 24.09
N HIS A 122 16.72 -0.37 24.86
CA HIS A 122 15.80 -1.40 24.35
C HIS A 122 14.86 -0.84 23.28
N PHE A 123 14.44 0.42 23.43
CA PHE A 123 13.67 1.14 22.43
C PHE A 123 14.45 1.34 21.13
N GLU A 124 15.72 1.74 21.20
CA GLU A 124 16.58 1.87 20.02
C GLU A 124 16.72 0.55 19.23
N ILE A 125 16.84 -0.58 19.93
CA ILE A 125 16.92 -1.90 19.29
C ILE A 125 15.61 -2.24 18.55
N GLU A 126 14.46 -2.06 19.20
CA GLU A 126 13.14 -2.29 18.58
C GLU A 126 12.91 -1.35 17.38
N LEU A 127 13.36 -0.09 17.50
CA LEU A 127 13.25 0.92 16.46
C LEU A 127 14.11 0.57 15.23
N ASP A 128 15.35 0.12 15.44
CA ASP A 128 16.26 -0.30 14.36
C ASP A 128 15.72 -1.53 13.62
N ASP A 129 15.08 -2.46 14.32
CA ASP A 129 14.41 -3.62 13.72
C ASP A 129 13.23 -3.23 12.83
N TRP A 130 12.42 -2.26 13.24
CA TRP A 130 11.37 -1.70 12.38
C TRP A 130 11.95 -0.97 11.17
N TYR A 131 12.97 -0.12 11.37
CA TYR A 131 13.64 0.63 10.29
C TYR A 131 14.26 -0.28 9.23
N LYS A 132 14.79 -1.45 9.62
CA LYS A 132 15.31 -2.45 8.66
C LYS A 132 14.24 -2.97 7.71
N GLU A 133 13.02 -3.21 8.19
CA GLU A 133 11.92 -3.66 7.33
C GLU A 133 11.32 -2.52 6.51
N GLU A 134 11.17 -1.34 7.11
CA GLU A 134 10.70 -0.12 6.41
C GLU A 134 11.61 0.24 5.21
N ARG A 135 12.94 0.12 5.39
CA ARG A 135 13.92 0.37 4.33
C ARG A 135 13.71 -0.51 3.10
N LYS A 136 13.34 -1.79 3.29
CA LYS A 136 13.10 -2.70 2.17
C LYS A 136 11.91 -2.24 1.33
N ILE A 137 10.86 -1.77 1.98
CA ILE A 137 9.68 -1.20 1.30
C ILE A 137 10.08 0.03 0.50
N LYS A 138 10.79 0.98 1.13
CA LYS A 138 11.26 2.21 0.47
C LYS A 138 12.09 1.91 -0.76
N ILE A 139 13.07 1.00 -0.67
CA ILE A 139 13.88 0.61 -1.83
C ILE A 139 13.00 0.07 -2.97
N TRP A 140 12.03 -0.80 -2.68
CA TRP A 140 11.12 -1.33 -3.72
C TRP A 140 10.19 -0.27 -4.29
N GLN A 141 9.75 0.71 -3.50
CA GLN A 141 8.95 1.84 -3.97
C GLN A 141 9.77 2.79 -4.85
N GLU A 142 10.99 3.12 -4.45
CA GLU A 142 11.92 3.94 -5.21
C GLU A 142 12.27 3.30 -6.56
N ILE A 143 12.54 1.98 -6.58
CA ILE A 143 12.74 1.24 -7.85
C ILE A 143 11.53 1.40 -8.77
N ASN A 144 10.31 1.24 -8.25
CA ASN A 144 9.09 1.42 -9.04
C ASN A 144 8.93 2.87 -9.55
N MET A 145 9.30 3.87 -8.75
CA MET A 145 9.26 5.27 -9.16
C MET A 145 10.30 5.59 -10.23
N ILE A 146 11.54 5.11 -10.10
CA ILE A 146 12.60 5.29 -11.10
C ILE A 146 12.17 4.69 -12.43
N VAL A 147 11.62 3.48 -12.43
CA VAL A 147 11.10 2.82 -13.64
C VAL A 147 9.97 3.65 -14.28
N LYS A 148 9.01 4.14 -13.48
CA LYS A 148 7.93 5.01 -13.99
C LYS A 148 8.47 6.31 -14.59
N ASN A 149 9.41 6.96 -13.91
CA ASN A 149 10.02 8.20 -14.37
C ASN A 149 10.82 8.00 -15.66
N PHE A 150 11.52 6.87 -15.80
CA PHE A 150 12.23 6.51 -17.02
C PHE A 150 11.26 6.33 -18.19
N ILE A 151 10.17 5.58 -18.01
CA ILE A 151 9.12 5.39 -19.03
C ILE A 151 8.47 6.73 -19.42
N SER A 152 8.20 7.60 -18.44
CA SER A 152 7.61 8.92 -18.70
C SER A 152 8.55 9.83 -19.49
N LYS A 153 9.85 9.78 -19.22
CA LYS A 153 10.86 10.56 -19.96
C LYS A 153 11.04 10.02 -21.39
N ALA A 154 11.03 8.71 -21.58
CA ALA A 154 11.09 8.11 -22.91
C ALA A 154 9.92 8.59 -23.79
N LYS A 155 8.69 8.55 -23.25
CA LYS A 155 7.48 9.02 -23.96
C LYS A 155 7.50 10.52 -24.31
N THR A 156 8.16 11.35 -23.50
CA THR A 156 8.20 12.81 -23.74
C THR A 156 9.29 13.21 -24.74
N THR A 157 10.32 12.38 -24.91
CA THR A 157 11.41 12.64 -25.88
C THR A 157 10.93 12.42 -27.32
N ASP A 158 10.02 11.47 -27.54
CA ASP A 158 9.41 11.22 -28.86
C ASP A 158 8.43 12.34 -29.31
N SER A 159 7.92 13.16 -28.38
CA SER A 159 6.97 14.24 -28.68
C SER A 159 7.61 15.52 -29.21
N TYR A 160 8.94 15.64 -29.18
CA TYR A 160 9.70 16.79 -29.72
C TYR A 160 10.52 16.43 -30.97
N ALA A 161 10.40 15.20 -31.47
CA ALA A 161 11.11 14.72 -32.66
C ALA A 161 10.21 14.63 -33.91
N ILE A 162 9.01 15.24 -33.86
CA ILE A 162 8.08 15.42 -34.99
C ILE A 162 7.82 16.91 -35.16
#